data_AF-A0A7J2Y8Z4-F1
#
_entry.id   AF-A0A7J2Y8Z4-F1
#
_cell.length_a   1.000
_cell.length_b   1.000
_cell.length_c   1.000
_cell.angle_alpha   90.00
_cell.angle_beta   90.00
_cell.angle_gamma   90.00
#
_symmetry.space_group_name_H-M   'P 1'
#
loop_
_entity.id
_entity.type
_entity.pdbx_description
1 polymer ?
#
loop_
_entity_poly.entity_id
_entity_poly.type
_entity_poly.pdbx_seq_one_letter_code
_entity_poly.pdbx_strand_id
1 'polypeptide(L)' 'MSKEEKVTRKETGKMRGGKLKEIALSENNTFSERMRAIDLLGELGEDAFEELSDIASKGLTYSERMNALDMLEKIIKSES' A
#
# COMPACT_ATOMS: atom_id res chain seq x y z
N MET A 1 -9.48 -14.61 -19.21
CA MET A 1 -8.33 -13.74 -18.92
C MET A 1 -7.08 -14.38 -19.47
N SER A 2 -6.41 -13.71 -20.40
CA SER A 2 -5.12 -14.15 -20.96
C SER A 2 -4.00 -14.03 -19.93
N LYS A 3 -2.93 -14.81 -20.04
CA LYS A 3 -1.72 -14.64 -19.22
C LYS A 3 -1.13 -13.24 -19.36
N GLU A 4 -1.17 -12.66 -20.56
CA GLU A 4 -0.64 -11.32 -20.85
C GLU A 4 -1.46 -10.20 -20.17
N GLU A 5 -2.76 -10.40 -20.06
CA GLU A 5 -3.71 -9.47 -19.43
C GLU A 5 -3.49 -9.43 -17.90
N LYS A 6 -3.14 -10.57 -17.29
CA LYS A 6 -2.77 -10.66 -15.87
C LYS A 6 -1.43 -9.99 -15.57
N VAL A 7 -0.43 -10.14 -16.44
CA VAL A 7 0.90 -9.52 -16.26
C VAL A 7 0.79 -7.99 -16.31
N THR A 8 0.08 -7.46 -17.31
CA THR A 8 -0.10 -6.02 -17.49
C THR A 8 -0.80 -5.37 -16.29
N ARG A 9 -1.84 -6.03 -15.75
CA ARG A 9 -2.56 -5.54 -14.56
C ARG A 9 -1.65 -5.48 -13.34
N LYS A 10 -0.85 -6.53 -13.10
CA LYS A 10 0.09 -6.61 -11.99
C LYS A 10 1.19 -5.54 -12.07
N GLU A 11 1.70 -5.26 -13.28
CA GLU A 11 2.68 -4.17 -13.49
C GLU A 11 2.08 -2.79 -13.22
N THR A 12 0.83 -2.54 -13.63
CA THR A 12 0.15 -1.27 -13.32
C THR A 12 -0.17 -1.11 -11.83
N GLY A 13 -0.48 -2.22 -11.14
CA GLY A 13 -0.67 -2.26 -9.69
C GLY A 13 0.61 -1.89 -8.93
N LYS A 14 1.73 -2.52 -9.28
CA LYS A 14 3.04 -2.24 -8.68
C LYS A 14 3.52 -0.80 -8.92
N MET A 15 3.36 -0.28 -10.13
CA MET A 15 3.70 1.13 -10.42
C MET A 15 2.84 2.10 -9.60
N ARG A 16 1.56 1.78 -9.38
CA ARG A 16 0.68 2.56 -8.50
C ARG A 16 1.09 2.42 -7.02
N GLY A 17 1.42 1.21 -6.58
CA GLY A 17 1.88 0.92 -5.22
C GLY A 17 3.14 1.70 -4.85
N GLY A 18 4.18 1.62 -5.69
CA GLY A 18 5.44 2.34 -5.46
C GLY A 18 5.24 3.86 -5.28
N LYS A 19 4.40 4.49 -6.11
CA LYS A 19 4.11 5.93 -6.00
C LYS A 19 3.33 6.28 -4.72
N LEU A 20 2.38 5.44 -4.32
CA LEU A 20 1.64 5.65 -3.07
C LEU A 20 2.55 5.49 -1.84
N LYS A 21 3.48 4.53 -1.87
CA LYS A 21 4.49 4.37 -0.83
C LYS A 21 5.41 5.59 -0.70
N GLU A 22 5.88 6.14 -1.83
CA GLU A 22 6.66 7.39 -1.83
C GLU A 22 5.88 8.53 -1.15
N ILE A 23 4.58 8.64 -1.44
CA ILE A 23 3.73 9.63 -0.78
C ILE A 23 3.66 9.36 0.72
N ALA A 24 3.39 8.11 1.12
CA ALA A 24 3.21 7.69 2.51
C ALA A 24 4.47 7.88 3.39
N LEU A 25 5.67 7.82 2.81
CA LEU A 25 6.95 7.93 3.54
C LEU A 25 7.61 9.30 3.44
N SER A 26 7.06 10.23 2.66
CA SER A 26 7.66 11.55 2.43
C SER A 26 7.25 12.56 3.51
N GLU A 27 8.24 13.13 4.21
CA GLU A 27 8.04 14.22 5.18
C GLU A 27 7.47 15.50 4.54
N ASN A 28 7.60 15.64 3.22
CA ASN A 28 7.06 16.80 2.48
C ASN A 28 5.54 16.73 2.29
N ASN A 29 4.92 15.57 2.49
CA ASN A 29 3.47 15.42 2.44
C ASN A 29 2.86 15.63 3.82
N THR A 30 1.65 16.16 3.86
CA THR A 30 0.87 16.29 5.10
C THR A 30 0.51 14.93 5.67
N PHE A 31 0.27 14.86 6.97
CA PHE A 31 -0.20 13.63 7.63
C PHE A 31 -1.44 13.04 6.93
N SER A 32 -2.40 13.88 6.53
CA SER A 32 -3.61 13.45 5.83
C SER A 32 -3.32 12.82 4.46
N GLU A 33 -2.37 13.36 3.70
CA GLU A 33 -1.96 12.79 2.40
C GLU A 33 -1.26 11.44 2.57
N ARG A 34 -0.41 11.31 3.59
CA ARG A 34 0.28 10.05 3.89
C ARG A 34 -0.70 8.97 4.32
N MET A 35 -1.63 9.29 5.22
CA MET A 35 -2.69 8.36 5.63
C MET A 35 -3.56 7.93 4.46
N ARG A 36 -3.97 8.87 3.60
CA ARG A 36 -4.75 8.55 2.40
C ARG A 36 -3.99 7.64 1.44
N ALA A 37 -2.67 7.81 1.31
CA ALA A 37 -1.86 6.93 0.48
C ALA A 37 -1.80 5.50 1.02
N ILE A 38 -1.74 5.33 2.35
CA ILE A 38 -1.81 4.01 3.02
C ILE A 38 -3.18 3.36 2.76
N ASP A 39 -4.27 4.11 2.86
CA ASP A 39 -5.61 3.58 2.60
C ASP A 39 -5.76 3.12 1.14
N LEU A 40 -5.28 3.93 0.19
CA LEU A 40 -5.29 3.57 -1.24
C LEU A 40 -4.42 2.34 -1.54
N LEU A 41 -3.31 2.15 -0.82
CA LEU A 41 -2.52 0.91 -0.90
C LEU A 41 -3.34 -0.28 -0.43
N GLY A 42 -4.10 -0.15 0.66
CA GLY A 42 -5.02 -1.19 1.12
C GLY A 42 -6.07 -1.59 0.07
N GLU A 43 -6.57 -0.63 -0.70
CA GLU A 43 -7.52 -0.89 -1.81
C GLU A 43 -6.90 -1.66 -2.98
N LEU A 44 -5.58 -1.61 -3.16
CA LEU A 44 -4.88 -2.41 -4.17
C LEU A 44 -4.75 -3.89 -3.78
N GLY A 45 -4.98 -4.24 -2.51
CA GLY A 45 -4.92 -5.62 -2.03
C GLY A 45 -3.51 -6.20 -2.05
N GLU A 46 -3.39 -7.48 -2.42
CA GLU A 46 -2.10 -8.21 -2.48
C GLU A 46 -1.01 -7.48 -3.29
N ASP A 47 -1.40 -6.75 -4.33
CA ASP A 47 -0.47 -6.04 -5.21
C ASP A 47 0.33 -4.94 -4.48
N ALA A 48 -0.14 -4.50 -3.30
CA ALA A 48 0.50 -3.49 -2.45
C ALA A 48 1.05 -4.06 -1.13
N PHE A 49 1.11 -5.38 -0.96
CA PHE A 49 1.52 -6.01 0.29
C PHE A 49 2.96 -5.64 0.69
N GLU A 50 3.88 -5.64 -0.27
CA GLU A 50 5.29 -5.27 -0.04
C GLU A 50 5.41 -3.80 0.41
N GLU A 51 4.65 -2.90 -0.24
CA GLU A 51 4.63 -1.48 0.08
C GLU A 51 4.06 -1.20 1.47
N LEU A 52 2.94 -1.84 1.83
CA LEU A 52 2.34 -1.72 3.16
C LEU A 52 3.27 -2.28 4.23
N SER A 53 3.97 -3.38 3.98
CA SER A 53 4.97 -3.96 4.90
C SER A 53 6.13 -2.99 5.17
N ASP A 54 6.61 -2.32 4.11
CA ASP A 54 7.64 -1.31 4.24
C ASP A 54 7.15 -0.10 5.05
N ILE A 55 5.91 0.34 4.86
CA ILE A 55 5.34 1.46 5.64
C ILE A 55 5.10 1.06 7.10
N ALA A 56 4.67 -0.17 7.38
CA ALA A 56 4.55 -0.66 8.75
C ALA A 56 5.89 -0.60 9.51
N SER A 57 7.01 -0.77 8.80
CA SER A 57 8.36 -0.70 9.37
C SER A 57 8.94 0.72 9.43
N LYS A 58 8.65 1.55 8.42
CA LYS A 58 9.35 2.84 8.17
C LYS A 58 8.45 4.07 8.30
N GLY A 59 7.15 3.90 8.55
CA GLY A 59 6.20 5.00 8.69
C GLY A 59 6.65 6.02 9.74
N LEU A 60 6.47 7.31 9.43
CA LEU A 60 7.03 8.42 10.21
C LEU A 60 6.40 8.50 11.60
N THR A 61 5.11 8.21 11.69
CA THR A 61 4.32 8.24 12.91
C THR A 61 3.88 6.85 13.35
N TYR A 62 3.57 6.69 14.64
CA TYR A 62 2.98 5.46 15.15
C TYR A 62 1.65 5.14 14.45
N SER A 63 0.81 6.15 14.21
CA SER A 63 -0.48 5.99 13.53
C SER A 63 -0.34 5.46 12.10
N GLU A 64 0.64 5.93 11.34
CA GLU A 64 0.89 5.44 9.98
C GLU A 64 1.35 3.98 9.98
N ARG A 65 2.25 3.61 10.90
CA ARG A 65 2.70 2.22 11.03
C ARG A 65 1.55 1.28 11.41
N MET A 66 0.70 1.70 12.34
CA MET A 66 -0.48 0.94 12.75
C MET A 66 -1.51 0.83 11.61
N ASN A 67 -1.76 1.92 10.87
CA ASN A 67 -2.70 1.87 9.74
C ASN A 67 -2.23 0.91 8.64
N ALA A 68 -0.92 0.89 8.36
CA ALA A 68 -0.35 -0.06 7.40
C ALA A 68 -0.50 -1.51 7.87
N LEU A 69 -0.31 -1.79 9.16
CA LEU A 69 -0.59 -3.12 9.74
C LEU A 69 -2.06 -3.50 9.65
N ASP A 70 -2.98 -2.57 9.93
CA ASP A 70 -4.42 -2.81 9.79
C ASP A 70 -4.81 -3.14 8.34
N MET A 71 -4.20 -2.47 7.35
CA MET A 71 -4.42 -2.80 5.94
C MET A 71 -3.88 -4.19 5.58
N LEU A 72 -2.68 -4.55 6.04
CA LEU A 72 -2.13 -5.89 5.84
C LEU A 72 -3.02 -6.97 6.45
N GLU A 73 -3.54 -6.73 7.67
CA GLU A 73 -4.45 -7.66 8.32
C GLU A 73 -5.75 -7.84 7.52
N LYS A 74 -6.31 -6.75 6.98
CA LYS A 74 -7.50 -6.81 6.11
C LYS A 74 -7.25 -7.62 4.85
N ILE A 75 -6.09 -7.46 4.21
CA ILE A 75 -5.70 -8.24 3.02
C ILE A 75 -5.69 -9.73 3.36
N ILE A 76 -4.98 -10.13 4.42
CA ILE A 76 -4.87 -11.54 4.85
C ILE A 76 -6.25 -12.13 5.18
N LYS A 77 -7.09 -11.38 5.90
CA LYS A 77 -8.45 -11.83 6.27
C LYS A 77 -9.39 -11.93 5.07
N SER A 78 -9.18 -11.13 4.03
CA SER A 78 -10.02 -11.16 2.83
C SER A 78 -9.82 -12.40 1.95
N GLU A 79 -8.75 -13.15 2.18
CA GLU A 79 -8.39 -14.38 1.46
C GLU A 79 -8.72 -15.67 2.20
N SER A 80 -9.14 -15.56 3.47
CA SER A 80 -9.56 -16.68 4.33
C SER A 80 -11.04 -16.96 4.21
#